data_AF-A0A3C0C5N8-F1
#
_entry.id   AF-A0A3C0C5N8-F1
#
_cell.length_a   1.000
_cell.length_b   1.000
_cell.length_c   1.000
_cell.angle_alpha   90.00
_cell.angle_beta   90.00
_cell.angle_gamma   90.00
#
_symmetry.space_group_name_H-M   'P 1'
#
loop_
_entity.id
_entity.type
_entity.pdbx_description
1 polymer ?
#
loop_
_entity_poly.entity_id
_entity_poly.type
_entity_poly.pdbx_seq_one_letter_code
_entity_poly.pdbx_strand_id
1 'polypeptide(L)'
;FGDPMALPGAISGWAVKTAITRGIARGVFSNEAGLGSAPMVHCTAKVDHPVRQGLYGLFEVFMDTIVICTLTATSILTTGVLTSQPELTGAQLSLSAFSITLGGAGTV
;
A
#
# COMPACT_ATOMS: atom_id res chain seq x y z
N PHE A 1 -30.90 21.17 2.38
CA PHE A 1 -29.74 20.90 3.25
C PHE A 1 -30.13 20.90 4.74
N GLY A 2 -31.31 20.39 5.11
CA GLY A 2 -31.85 20.54 6.48
C GLY A 2 -32.05 19.23 7.26
N ASP A 3 -31.81 18.07 6.64
CA ASP A 3 -32.01 16.79 7.31
C ASP A 3 -30.76 16.41 8.10
N PRO A 4 -30.80 16.34 9.45
CA PRO A 4 -29.63 16.02 10.28
C PRO A 4 -29.01 14.65 9.96
N MET A 5 -29.77 13.76 9.30
CA MET A 5 -29.31 12.43 8.89
C MET A 5 -28.52 12.42 7.56
N ALA A 6 -28.55 13.50 6.78
CA ALA A 6 -27.78 13.58 5.53
C ALA A 6 -26.29 13.87 5.77
N LEU A 7 -25.96 14.52 6.90
CA LEU A 7 -24.59 14.91 7.23
C LEU A 7 -23.67 13.69 7.52
N PRO A 8 -24.06 12.71 8.34
CA PRO A 8 -23.25 11.50 8.55
C PRO A 8 -22.96 10.73 7.25
N GLY A 9 -23.98 10.57 6.39
CA GLY A 9 -23.83 9.88 5.10
C GLY A 9 -22.91 10.62 4.12
N ALA A 10 -22.96 11.95 4.12
CA ALA A 10 -22.05 12.78 3.33
C ALA A 10 -20.60 12.63 3.82
N ILE A 11 -20.36 12.63 5.14
CA ILE A 11 -19.02 12.46 5.72
C ILE A 11 -18.47 11.07 5.41
N SER A 12 -19.27 10.00 5.59
CA SER A 12 -18.82 8.64 5.30
C SER A 12 -18.51 8.45 3.81
N GLY A 13 -19.36 8.99 2.92
CA GLY A 13 -19.14 8.94 1.48
C GLY A 13 -17.87 9.69 1.05
N TRP A 14 -17.63 10.86 1.61
CA TRP A 14 -16.41 11.64 1.36
C TRP A 14 -15.15 10.92 1.86
N ALA A 15 -15.21 10.31 3.04
CA ALA A 15 -14.09 9.55 3.61
C ALA A 15 -13.73 8.35 2.74
N VAL A 16 -14.71 7.55 2.32
CA VAL A 16 -14.49 6.38 1.43
C VAL A 16 -13.92 6.81 0.09
N LYS A 17 -14.50 7.86 -0.54
CA LYS A 17 -13.99 8.41 -1.80
C LYS A 17 -12.53 8.82 -1.65
N THR A 18 -12.19 9.53 -0.59
CA THR A 18 -10.82 10.01 -0.33
C THR A 18 -9.86 8.85 -0.10
N ALA A 19 -10.26 7.84 0.67
CA ALA A 19 -9.47 6.64 0.93
C ALA A 19 -9.16 5.89 -0.37
N ILE A 20 -10.17 5.67 -1.23
CA ILE A 20 -10.00 5.00 -2.52
C ILE A 20 -9.09 5.81 -3.44
N THR A 21 -9.34 7.12 -3.61
CA THR A 21 -8.52 7.95 -4.51
C THR A 21 -7.06 7.98 -4.08
N ARG A 22 -6.79 8.15 -2.78
CA ARG A 22 -5.40 8.15 -2.25
C ARG A 22 -4.77 6.76 -2.31
N GLY A 23 -5.54 5.71 -2.05
CA GLY A 23 -5.10 4.32 -2.11
C GLY A 23 -4.70 3.92 -3.52
N ILE A 24 -5.54 4.18 -4.51
CA ILE A 24 -5.25 3.89 -5.93
C ILE A 24 -4.03 4.67 -6.39
N ALA A 25 -3.97 5.98 -6.10
CA ALA A 25 -2.83 6.80 -6.50
C ALA A 25 -1.52 6.25 -5.95
N ARG A 26 -1.45 5.96 -4.64
CA ARG A 26 -0.24 5.39 -4.01
C ARG A 26 0.06 3.97 -4.49
N GLY A 27 -0.97 3.15 -4.73
CA GLY A 27 -0.81 1.78 -5.19
C GLY A 27 -0.16 1.68 -6.57
N VAL A 28 -0.63 2.48 -7.53
CA VAL A 28 -0.05 2.54 -8.89
C VAL A 28 1.41 3.02 -8.87
N PHE A 29 1.76 3.93 -7.95
CA PHE A 29 3.15 4.34 -7.76
C PHE A 29 4.02 3.31 -7.02
N SER A 30 3.44 2.39 -6.24
CA SER A 30 4.18 1.36 -5.51
C SER A 30 4.60 0.21 -6.43
N ASN A 31 3.64 -0.33 -7.19
CA ASN A 31 3.81 -1.54 -7.99
C ASN A 31 4.07 -1.26 -9.48
N GLU A 32 4.13 0.01 -9.87
CA GLU A 32 4.32 0.48 -11.26
C GLU A 32 3.30 -0.08 -12.28
N ALA A 33 2.14 -0.57 -11.82
CA ALA A 33 1.15 -1.19 -12.68
C ALA A 33 0.58 -0.18 -13.69
N GLY A 34 0.80 -0.47 -14.97
CA GLY A 34 0.33 0.38 -16.07
C GLY A 34 1.21 1.59 -16.38
N LEU A 35 2.36 1.77 -15.70
CA LEU A 35 3.34 2.83 -16.01
C LEU A 35 4.27 2.45 -17.18
N GLY A 36 4.40 1.17 -17.49
CA GLY A 36 5.22 0.69 -18.61
C GLY A 36 6.73 0.67 -18.33
N SER A 37 7.15 0.93 -17.08
CA SER A 37 8.54 0.85 -16.64
C SER A 37 9.03 -0.56 -16.38
N ALA A 38 8.21 -1.42 -15.76
CA ALA A 38 8.56 -2.82 -15.49
C ALA A 38 9.07 -3.60 -16.73
N PRO A 39 8.45 -3.49 -17.93
CA PRO A 39 8.97 -4.09 -19.16
C PRO A 39 10.42 -3.71 -19.49
N MET A 40 10.88 -2.50 -19.16
CA MET A 40 12.26 -2.08 -19.43
C MET A 40 13.28 -2.98 -18.72
N VAL A 41 12.98 -3.37 -17.48
CA VAL A 41 13.82 -4.29 -16.70
C VAL A 41 13.63 -5.72 -17.20
N HIS A 42 12.39 -6.15 -17.42
CA HIS A 42 12.10 -7.52 -17.86
C HIS A 42 12.72 -7.87 -19.22
N CYS A 43 12.92 -6.91 -20.13
CA CYS A 43 13.60 -7.10 -21.42
C CYS A 43 15.06 -7.55 -21.30
N THR A 44 15.72 -7.27 -20.17
CA THR A 44 17.13 -7.67 -19.94
C THR A 44 17.27 -9.06 -19.32
N ALA A 45 16.16 -9.67 -18.90
CA ALA A 45 16.19 -10.95 -18.22
C ALA A 45 16.49 -12.10 -19.18
N LYS A 46 17.37 -13.01 -18.77
CA LYS A 46 17.63 -14.26 -19.49
C LYS A 46 16.51 -15.25 -19.17
N VAL A 47 15.60 -15.42 -20.12
CA VAL A 47 14.44 -16.32 -19.99
C VAL A 47 14.31 -17.19 -21.23
N ASP A 48 13.84 -18.42 -21.05
CA ASP A 48 13.63 -19.35 -22.16
C ASP A 48 12.41 -18.98 -23.01
N HIS A 49 11.42 -18.29 -22.40
CA HIS A 49 10.16 -17.93 -23.07
C HIS A 49 9.58 -16.62 -22.51
N PRO A 50 9.13 -15.67 -23.36
CA PRO A 50 8.65 -14.36 -22.93
C PRO A 50 7.43 -14.43 -22.00
N VAL A 51 6.53 -15.40 -22.19
CA VAL A 51 5.35 -15.59 -21.31
C VAL A 51 5.77 -15.91 -19.87
N ARG A 52 6.88 -16.63 -19.67
CA ARG A 52 7.38 -16.92 -18.31
C ARG A 52 7.81 -15.63 -17.61
N GLN A 53 8.47 -14.73 -18.34
CA GLN A 53 8.83 -13.42 -17.79
C GLN A 53 7.61 -12.52 -17.53
N GLY A 54 6.60 -12.58 -18.40
CA GLY A 54 5.32 -11.90 -18.17
C GLY A 54 4.59 -12.39 -16.90
N LEU A 55 4.64 -13.70 -16.62
CA LEU A 55 4.07 -14.27 -15.39
C LEU A 55 4.82 -13.79 -14.14
N TYR A 56 6.16 -13.66 -14.21
CA TYR A 56 6.92 -13.05 -13.11
C TYR A 56 6.56 -11.58 -12.88
N GLY A 57 6.33 -10.80 -13.94
CA GLY A 57 5.86 -9.42 -13.82
C GLY A 57 4.48 -9.31 -13.16
N LEU A 58 3.54 -10.23 -13.46
CA LEU A 58 2.26 -10.29 -12.75
C LEU A 58 2.45 -10.64 -11.27
N PHE A 59 3.34 -11.58 -10.97
CA PHE A 59 3.62 -12.01 -9.60
C PHE A 59 4.25 -10.90 -8.76
N GLU A 60 5.09 -10.06 -9.35
CA GLU A 60 5.69 -8.89 -8.69
C GLU A 60 4.62 -7.94 -8.17
N VAL A 61 3.64 -7.58 -9.01
CA VAL A 61 2.53 -6.71 -8.61
C VAL A 61 1.68 -7.34 -7.51
N PHE A 62 1.42 -8.66 -7.60
CA PHE A 62 0.71 -9.40 -6.56
C PHE A 62 1.47 -9.39 -5.22
N MET A 63 2.77 -9.68 -5.25
CA MET A 63 3.60 -9.74 -4.06
C MET A 63 3.72 -8.36 -3.41
N ASP A 64 3.95 -7.30 -4.20
CA ASP A 64 4.05 -5.93 -3.70
C ASP A 64 2.73 -5.47 -3.06
N THR A 65 1.61 -5.58 -3.78
CA THR A 65 0.35 -4.97 -3.34
C THR A 65 -0.45 -5.85 -2.38
N ILE A 66 -0.63 -7.13 -2.68
CA ILE A 66 -1.52 -8.00 -1.90
C ILE A 66 -0.82 -8.54 -0.67
N VAL A 67 0.47 -8.85 -0.76
CA VAL A 67 1.22 -9.43 0.35
C VAL A 67 1.91 -8.32 1.16
N ILE A 68 2.88 -7.61 0.58
CA ILE A 68 3.77 -6.72 1.33
C ILE A 68 3.04 -5.45 1.80
N CYS A 69 2.34 -4.75 0.91
CA CYS A 69 1.60 -3.55 1.26
C CYS A 69 0.48 -3.83 2.27
N THR A 70 -0.24 -4.95 2.12
CA THR A 70 -1.25 -5.37 3.10
C THR A 70 -0.64 -5.67 4.46
N LEU A 71 0.46 -6.41 4.53
CA LEU A 71 1.15 -6.68 5.80
C LEU A 71 1.57 -5.38 6.51
N THR A 72 2.08 -4.42 5.75
CA THR A 72 2.45 -3.09 6.27
C THR A 72 1.23 -2.31 6.75
N ALA A 73 0.14 -2.32 5.98
CA ALA A 73 -1.10 -1.66 6.38
C ALA A 73 -1.67 -2.30 7.65
N THR A 74 -1.69 -3.64 7.73
CA THR A 74 -2.15 -4.37 8.90
C THR A 74 -1.29 -4.06 10.12
N SER A 75 0.05 -4.05 10.01
CA SER A 75 0.92 -3.74 11.15
C SER A 75 0.66 -2.33 11.69
N ILE A 76 0.49 -1.34 10.81
CA ILE A 76 0.18 0.04 11.20
C ILE A 76 -1.20 0.13 11.88
N LEU A 77 -2.21 -0.59 11.37
CA LEU A 77 -3.56 -0.55 11.92
C LEU A 77 -3.68 -1.29 13.25
N THR A 78 -2.95 -2.40 13.45
CA THR A 78 -3.04 -3.20 14.68
C THR A 78 -2.22 -2.65 15.84
N THR A 79 -1.14 -1.91 15.57
CA THR A 79 -0.23 -1.38 16.60
C THR A 79 -0.76 -0.14 17.30
N GLY A 80 -1.77 0.52 16.73
CA GLY A 80 -2.31 1.77 17.28
C GLY A 80 -1.35 2.97 17.20
N VAL A 81 -0.21 2.83 16.53
CA VAL A 81 0.83 3.88 16.45
C VAL A 81 0.31 5.16 15.79
N LEU A 82 -0.68 5.03 14.89
CA LEU A 82 -1.44 6.13 14.28
C LEU A 82 -2.09 7.08 15.30
N THR A 83 -2.55 6.54 16.43
CA THR A 83 -3.19 7.30 17.51
C THR A 83 -2.21 7.71 18.59
N SER A 84 -1.21 6.87 18.87
CA SER A 84 -0.23 7.09 19.93
C SER A 84 0.83 8.14 19.59
N GLN A 85 1.19 8.25 18.30
CA GLN A 85 2.27 9.11 17.81
C GLN A 85 1.84 9.79 16.50
N PRO A 86 0.88 10.73 16.56
CA PRO A 86 0.29 11.37 15.37
C PRO A 86 1.28 12.20 14.54
N GLU A 87 2.44 12.55 15.11
CA GLU A 87 3.53 13.26 14.45
C GLU A 87 4.33 12.38 13.46
N LEU A 88 4.29 11.06 13.61
CA LEU A 88 5.04 10.15 12.76
C LEU A 88 4.37 10.00 11.40
N THR A 89 5.15 10.16 10.33
CA THR A 89 4.65 10.04 8.96
C THR A 89 5.57 9.21 8.08
N GLY A 90 5.03 8.68 6.98
CA GLY A 90 5.81 7.96 5.97
C GLY A 90 6.57 6.75 6.54
N ALA A 91 7.86 6.67 6.23
CA ALA A 91 8.72 5.55 6.61
C ALA A 91 8.89 5.42 8.14
N GLN A 92 8.91 6.53 8.88
CA GLN A 92 9.07 6.52 10.34
C GLN A 92 7.86 5.88 11.04
N LEU A 93 6.66 6.08 10.49
CA LEU A 93 5.43 5.46 10.97
C LEU A 93 5.47 3.94 10.79
N SER A 94 5.87 3.47 9.60
CA SER A 94 5.99 2.03 9.33
C SER A 94 7.06 1.37 10.19
N LEU A 95 8.23 1.99 10.35
CA LEU A 95 9.31 1.47 11.20
C LEU A 95 8.86 1.35 12.67
N SER A 96 8.13 2.35 13.16
CA SER A 96 7.60 2.31 14.53
C SER A 96 6.54 1.21 14.70
N ALA A 97 5.65 1.02 13.71
CA ALA A 97 4.70 -0.08 13.70
C ALA A 97 5.39 -1.45 13.65
N PHE A 98 6.43 -1.60 12.82
CA PHE A 98 7.20 -2.84 12.73
C PHE A 98 8.01 -3.14 13.98
N SER A 99 8.58 -2.12 14.63
CA SER A 99 9.22 -2.26 15.94
C SER A 99 8.26 -2.82 17.00
N ILE A 100 7.01 -2.36 17.02
CA ILE A 100 6.00 -2.84 17.97
C ILE A 100 5.55 -4.28 17.64
N THR A 101 5.42 -4.64 16.35
CA THR A 101 4.94 -5.97 15.93
C THR A 101 6.00 -7.06 15.94
N LEU A 102 7.25 -6.73 15.58
CA LEU A 102 8.35 -7.69 15.41
C LEU A 102 9.45 -7.54 16.49
N GLY A 103 9.36 -6.55 17.38
CA GLY A 103 10.38 -6.27 18.39
C GLY A 103 11.66 -5.69 17.76
N GLY A 104 12.83 -5.96 18.37
CA GLY A 104 14.12 -5.42 17.92
C GLY A 104 14.56 -5.81 16.50
N ALA A 105 13.91 -6.81 15.88
CA ALA A 105 14.13 -7.14 14.46
C ALA A 105 13.39 -6.19 13.51
N GLY A 106 12.41 -5.42 14.00
CA GLY A 106 11.62 -4.47 13.22
C GLY A 106 12.14 -3.02 13.25
N THR A 107 13.24 -2.74 13.94
CA THR A 107 13.85 -1.40 14.06
C THR A 107 15.00 -1.14 13.07
N VAL A 108 15.37 -2.13 12.25
CA VAL A 108 16.50 -2.06 11.32
C VAL A 108 16.09 -1.61 9.92
#